data_AF-A0A2G5SVD9-F1
#
_entry.id   AF-A0A2G5SVD9-F1
#
_cell.length_a   1.000
_cell.length_b   1.000
_cell.length_c   1.000
_cell.angle_alpha   90.00
_cell.angle_beta   90.00
_cell.angle_gamma   90.00
#
_symmetry.space_group_name_H-M   'P 1'
#
loop_
_entity.id
_entity.type
_entity.pdbx_description
1 polymer ?
#
loop_
_entity_poly.entity_id
_entity_poly.type
_entity_poly.pdbx_seq_one_letter_code
_entity_poly.pdbx_strand_id
1 'polypeptide(L)'
;MNFRVIVFALCVSRAVAQSAFGHGSHRPLNDADEVAASRPICDTDRHGNKYMPCATPDLGNGRNWPCIKITDLCNGRRDCPNGDDEDHLHCFYHKYRLEEFQKLRKMLDEIRGKRYV
;
A
#
# COMPACT_ATOMS: atom_id res chain seq x y z
N MET A 1 45.96 -12.34 -76.69
CA MET A 1 44.62 -12.72 -76.17
C MET A 1 44.04 -11.53 -75.46
N ASN A 2 42.95 -10.98 -76.01
CA ASN A 2 42.16 -9.90 -75.44
C ASN A 2 41.35 -10.45 -74.26
N PHE A 3 41.43 -9.85 -73.07
CA PHE A 3 40.41 -10.07 -72.05
C PHE A 3 39.94 -8.73 -71.49
N ARG A 4 38.68 -8.44 -71.83
CA ARG A 4 37.90 -7.29 -71.39
C ARG A 4 37.48 -7.46 -69.93
N VAL A 5 37.59 -6.36 -69.19
CA VAL A 5 37.12 -6.19 -67.81
C VAL A 5 35.60 -6.42 -67.75
N ILE A 6 35.15 -7.29 -66.86
CA ILE A 6 33.75 -7.41 -66.47
C ILE A 6 33.66 -7.03 -65.00
N VAL A 7 33.03 -5.88 -64.74
CA VAL A 7 32.73 -5.35 -63.41
C VAL A 7 31.54 -6.13 -62.85
N PHE A 8 31.78 -6.91 -61.79
CA PHE A 8 30.70 -7.50 -61.00
C PHE A 8 30.26 -6.50 -59.93
N ALA A 9 29.06 -5.95 -60.11
CA ALA A 9 28.37 -5.16 -59.10
C ALA A 9 27.96 -6.07 -57.94
N LEU A 10 28.68 -6.00 -56.81
CA LEU A 10 28.27 -6.65 -55.57
C LEU A 10 27.64 -5.60 -54.64
N CYS A 11 26.36 -5.82 -54.37
CA CYS A 11 25.53 -5.03 -53.49
C CYS A 11 26.11 -4.92 -52.08
N VAL A 12 25.90 -3.72 -51.54
CA VAL A 12 26.23 -3.25 -50.20
C VAL A 12 25.59 -4.12 -49.12
N SER A 13 26.36 -4.42 -48.08
CA SER A 13 25.88 -4.52 -46.69
C SER A 13 27.05 -4.34 -45.74
N ARG A 14 27.23 -3.11 -45.24
CA ARG A 14 28.15 -2.82 -44.14
C ARG A 14 27.64 -3.53 -42.88
N ALA A 15 28.33 -4.57 -42.44
CA ALA A 15 28.13 -5.13 -41.10
C ALA A 15 28.70 -4.14 -40.08
N VAL A 16 27.87 -3.22 -39.60
CA VAL A 16 28.17 -2.42 -38.42
C VAL A 16 28.01 -3.34 -37.22
N ALA A 17 29.13 -3.70 -36.59
CA ALA A 17 29.16 -4.36 -35.30
C ALA A 17 28.54 -3.42 -34.26
N GLN A 18 27.28 -3.66 -33.91
CA GLN A 18 26.68 -3.04 -32.74
C GLN A 18 27.16 -3.82 -31.52
N SER A 19 28.13 -3.24 -30.80
CA SER A 19 28.37 -3.52 -29.39
C SER A 19 27.02 -3.47 -28.67
N ALA A 20 26.56 -4.62 -28.18
CA ALA A 20 25.36 -4.75 -27.38
C ALA A 20 25.56 -3.98 -26.07
N PHE A 21 25.21 -2.70 -26.07
CA PHE A 21 24.88 -2.00 -24.85
C PHE A 21 23.67 -2.70 -24.27
N GLY A 22 23.88 -3.47 -23.20
CA GLY A 22 22.80 -3.99 -22.39
C GLY A 22 21.98 -2.81 -21.88
N HIS A 23 20.91 -2.48 -22.59
CA HIS A 23 19.82 -1.71 -22.02
C HIS A 23 19.25 -2.59 -20.93
N GLY A 24 19.68 -2.32 -19.69
CA GLY A 24 18.98 -2.80 -18.51
C GLY A 24 17.50 -2.58 -18.78
N SER A 25 16.74 -3.67 -18.71
CA SER A 25 15.29 -3.60 -18.83
C SER A 25 14.82 -2.72 -17.67
N HIS A 26 14.66 -1.43 -17.93
CA HIS A 26 13.74 -0.59 -17.19
C HIS A 26 12.36 -1.15 -17.51
N ARG A 27 12.05 -2.29 -16.88
CA ARG A 27 10.67 -2.58 -16.56
C ARG A 27 10.21 -1.35 -15.77
N PRO A 28 9.14 -0.67 -16.19
CA PRO A 28 8.52 0.27 -15.29
C PRO A 28 8.24 -0.51 -13.99
N LEU A 29 8.46 0.11 -12.83
CA LEU A 29 8.09 -0.42 -11.52
C LEU A 29 6.56 -0.59 -11.35
N ASN A 30 5.84 -0.63 -12.47
CA ASN A 30 4.40 -0.79 -12.58
C ASN A 30 4.01 -2.24 -12.90
N ASP A 31 4.99 -3.16 -12.95
CA ASP A 31 4.78 -4.58 -12.64
C ASP A 31 4.72 -4.79 -11.10
N ALA A 32 4.35 -3.77 -10.33
CA ALA A 32 3.45 -4.07 -9.24
C ALA A 32 2.24 -4.69 -9.95
N ASP A 33 2.16 -6.03 -9.94
CA ASP A 33 0.88 -6.70 -9.89
C ASP A 33 -0.02 -5.75 -9.12
N GLU A 34 -1.03 -5.23 -9.79
CA GLU A 34 -2.03 -4.40 -9.16
C GLU A 34 -2.71 -5.35 -8.18
N VAL A 35 -2.05 -5.60 -7.03
CA VAL A 35 -2.69 -5.60 -5.75
C VAL A 35 -3.33 -4.23 -5.74
N ALA A 36 -4.48 -4.15 -6.42
CA ALA A 36 -5.58 -3.32 -6.04
C ALA A 36 -5.64 -3.60 -4.56
N ALA A 37 -4.97 -2.74 -3.78
CA ALA A 37 -4.95 -2.79 -2.35
C ALA A 37 -6.36 -2.38 -1.97
N SER A 38 -7.29 -3.30 -2.25
CA SER A 38 -8.66 -3.25 -1.84
C SER A 38 -8.53 -3.27 -0.35
N ARG A 39 -8.62 -2.07 0.24
CA ARG A 39 -8.60 -1.94 1.68
C ARG A 39 -9.72 -2.85 2.17
N PRO A 40 -9.40 -3.92 2.91
CA PRO A 40 -10.42 -4.84 3.41
C PRO A 40 -11.48 -4.02 4.16
N ILE A 41 -12.74 -4.27 3.82
CA ILE A 41 -13.87 -3.54 4.40
C ILE A 41 -14.34 -4.32 5.62
N CYS A 42 -14.47 -3.64 6.75
CA CYS A 42 -15.09 -4.19 7.95
C CYS A 42 -16.45 -3.53 8.15
N ASP A 43 -17.49 -4.34 8.27
CA ASP A 43 -18.83 -3.86 8.53
C ASP A 43 -18.99 -3.41 9.99
N THR A 44 -19.90 -2.46 10.20
CA THR A 44 -20.32 -2.06 11.55
C THR A 44 -21.32 -3.05 12.12
N ASP A 45 -21.26 -3.33 13.42
CA ASP A 45 -22.23 -4.22 14.05
C ASP A 45 -23.58 -3.53 14.34
N ARG A 46 -24.57 -4.32 14.77
CA ARG A 46 -25.92 -3.82 15.14
C ARG A 46 -25.92 -2.84 16.32
N HIS A 47 -24.86 -2.83 17.12
CA HIS A 47 -24.70 -1.91 18.25
C HIS A 47 -24.01 -0.60 17.83
N GLY A 48 -23.64 -0.47 16.55
CA GLY A 48 -22.94 0.69 16.01
C GLY A 48 -21.44 0.69 16.32
N ASN A 49 -20.86 -0.42 16.77
CA ASN A 49 -19.41 -0.49 16.94
C ASN A 49 -18.75 -0.51 15.56
N LYS A 50 -17.71 0.31 15.45
CA LYS A 50 -16.93 0.42 14.23
C LYS A 50 -15.72 -0.49 14.29
N TYR A 51 -15.51 -1.22 13.20
CA TYR A 51 -14.41 -2.15 13.04
C TYR A 51 -13.39 -1.60 12.04
N MET A 52 -12.15 -2.04 12.19
CA MET A 52 -11.08 -1.76 11.24
C MET A 52 -10.33 -3.06 10.93
N PRO A 53 -9.83 -3.20 9.70
CA PRO A 53 -9.04 -4.37 9.35
C PRO A 53 -7.65 -4.27 9.95
N CYS A 54 -7.06 -5.42 10.24
CA CYS A 54 -5.64 -5.55 10.57
C CYS A 54 -4.75 -5.12 9.39
N ALA A 55 -3.49 -4.77 9.66
CA ALA A 55 -2.51 -4.48 8.61
C ALA A 55 -1.94 -5.77 7.98
N THR A 56 -1.92 -6.85 8.75
CA THR A 56 -1.51 -8.18 8.31
C THR A 56 -2.74 -9.08 8.12
N PRO A 57 -2.82 -9.86 7.01
CA PRO A 57 -3.87 -10.85 6.83
C PRO A 57 -3.72 -12.02 7.80
N ASP A 58 -4.72 -12.91 7.81
CA ASP A 58 -4.71 -14.09 8.65
C ASP A 58 -3.55 -15.06 8.30
N LEU A 59 -2.96 -15.69 9.32
CA LEU A 59 -1.80 -16.58 9.17
C LEU A 59 -2.15 -17.86 8.38
N GLY A 60 -3.39 -18.32 8.47
CA GLY A 60 -3.88 -19.51 7.76
C GLY A 60 -4.43 -19.21 6.37
N ASN A 61 -4.84 -17.98 6.10
CA ASN A 61 -5.45 -17.58 4.84
C ASN A 61 -5.15 -16.12 4.50
N GLY A 62 -4.15 -15.91 3.63
CA GLY A 62 -3.71 -14.57 3.19
C GLY A 62 -4.76 -13.76 2.41
N ARG A 63 -5.93 -14.34 2.10
CA ARG A 63 -7.07 -13.61 1.51
C ARG A 63 -8.05 -13.07 2.55
N ASN A 64 -7.93 -13.52 3.80
CA ASN A 64 -8.78 -13.09 4.89
C ASN A 64 -8.07 -12.02 5.72
N TRP A 65 -8.77 -10.92 6.00
CA TRP A 65 -8.25 -9.79 6.75
C TRP A 65 -9.08 -9.65 8.02
N PRO A 66 -8.54 -10.04 9.20
CA PRO A 66 -9.28 -9.95 10.44
C PRO A 66 -9.71 -8.52 10.74
N CYS A 67 -10.93 -8.38 11.27
CA CYS A 67 -11.48 -7.09 11.67
C CYS A 67 -11.50 -7.02 13.19
N ILE A 68 -10.93 -5.95 13.75
CA ILE A 68 -10.93 -5.66 15.18
C ILE A 68 -11.78 -4.41 15.46
N LYS A 69 -12.31 -4.28 16.68
CA LYS A 69 -13.01 -3.04 17.03
C LYS A 69 -12.01 -1.91 17.15
N ILE A 70 -12.42 -0.70 16.79
CA ILE A 70 -11.56 0.49 16.98
C ILE A 70 -11.23 0.70 18.46
N THR A 71 -12.09 0.28 19.38
CA THR A 71 -11.85 0.34 20.83
C THR A 71 -10.78 -0.63 21.32
N ASP A 72 -10.50 -1.66 20.52
CA ASP A 72 -9.53 -2.70 20.86
C ASP A 72 -8.13 -2.33 20.36
N LEU A 73 -7.99 -1.25 19.57
CA LEU A 73 -6.69 -0.74 19.16
C LEU A 73 -5.92 -0.18 20.36
N CYS A 74 -4.67 -0.61 20.55
CA CYS A 74 -3.78 -0.14 21.61
C CYS A 74 -4.29 -0.43 23.03
N ASN A 75 -4.98 -1.56 23.21
CA ASN A 75 -5.55 -2.02 24.47
C ASN A 75 -4.56 -2.89 25.28
N GLY A 76 -3.36 -3.15 24.76
CA GLY A 76 -2.33 -4.00 25.38
C GLY A 76 -2.51 -5.50 25.12
N ARG A 77 -3.43 -5.89 24.24
CA ARG A 77 -3.68 -7.26 23.80
C ARG A 77 -3.45 -7.33 22.31
N ARG A 78 -2.85 -8.43 21.87
CA ARG A 78 -2.64 -8.71 20.45
C ARG A 78 -3.95 -9.24 19.86
N ASP A 79 -4.73 -8.38 19.23
CA ASP A 79 -5.97 -8.73 18.55
C ASP A 79 -5.73 -9.01 17.05
N CYS A 80 -4.71 -8.40 16.43
CA CYS A 80 -4.29 -8.74 15.07
C CYS A 80 -3.27 -9.89 15.04
N PRO A 81 -3.19 -10.67 13.93
CA PRO A 81 -2.32 -11.85 13.84
C PRO A 81 -0.84 -11.55 14.14
N ASN A 82 -0.35 -10.40 13.68
CA ASN A 82 1.03 -9.96 13.88
C ASN A 82 1.19 -8.95 15.04
N GLY A 83 0.10 -8.54 15.68
CA GLY A 83 0.13 -7.51 16.74
C GLY A 83 0.34 -6.08 16.23
N ASP A 84 0.04 -5.81 14.96
CA ASP A 84 0.18 -4.46 14.36
C ASP A 84 -0.78 -3.44 14.99
N ASP A 85 -1.83 -3.93 15.66
CA ASP A 85 -2.77 -3.16 16.47
C ASP A 85 -2.13 -2.58 17.75
N GLU A 86 -1.01 -3.15 18.19
CA GLU A 86 -0.25 -2.73 19.38
C GLU A 86 1.12 -2.14 19.02
N ASP A 87 1.33 -1.78 17.75
CA ASP A 87 2.58 -1.14 17.32
C ASP A 87 2.79 0.20 18.05
N HIS A 88 3.99 0.40 18.61
CA HIS A 88 4.28 1.57 19.44
C HIS A 88 4.09 2.90 18.71
N LEU A 89 4.51 2.98 17.44
CA LEU A 89 4.41 4.20 16.65
C LEU A 89 2.95 4.47 16.28
N HIS A 90 2.23 3.44 15.85
CA HIS A 90 0.81 3.55 15.55
C HIS A 90 0.01 3.97 16.79
N CYS A 91 0.27 3.35 17.93
CA CYS A 91 -0.41 3.65 19.18
C CYS A 91 -0.12 5.06 19.70
N PHE A 92 1.10 5.55 19.53
CA PHE A 92 1.44 6.93 19.84
C PHE A 92 0.56 7.92 19.06
N TYR A 93 0.47 7.75 17.73
CA TYR A 93 -0.37 8.60 16.89
C TYR A 93 -1.87 8.44 17.17
N HIS A 94 -2.31 7.22 17.46
CA HIS A 94 -3.70 6.95 17.80
C HIS A 94 -4.13 7.69 19.07
N LYS A 95 -3.34 7.59 20.14
CA LYS A 95 -3.58 8.29 21.41
C LYS A 95 -3.56 9.80 21.24
N TYR A 96 -2.53 10.33 20.56
CA TYR A 96 -2.45 11.77 20.27
C TYR A 96 -3.69 12.28 19.52
N ARG A 97 -4.12 11.56 18.48
CA ARG A 97 -5.32 11.92 17.71
C ARG A 97 -6.59 11.90 18.56
N LEU A 98 -6.74 10.88 19.42
CA LEU A 98 -7.89 10.77 20.32
C LEU A 98 -7.96 11.93 21.30
N GLU A 99 -6.83 12.31 21.90
CA GLU A 99 -6.74 13.44 22.84
C GLU A 99 -7.13 14.75 22.16
N GLU A 100 -6.61 15.02 20.95
CA GLU A 100 -6.98 16.21 20.18
C GLU A 100 -8.46 16.21 19.79
N PHE A 101 -8.99 15.06 19.37
CA PHE A 101 -10.41 14.94 19.05
C PHE A 101 -11.31 15.19 20.27
N GLN A 102 -10.90 14.73 21.46
CA GLN A 102 -11.62 14.98 22.71
C GLN A 102 -11.61 16.47 23.07
N LYS A 103 -10.48 17.17 22.91
CA LYS A 103 -10.40 18.63 23.10
C LYS A 103 -11.35 19.36 22.15
N LEU A 104 -11.34 19.00 20.87
CA LEU A 104 -12.25 19.57 19.86
C LEU A 104 -13.71 19.33 20.22
N ARG A 105 -14.05 18.12 20.67
CA ARG A 105 -15.41 17.79 21.12
C ARG A 105 -15.84 18.60 22.33
N LYS A 106 -14.94 18.81 23.30
CA LYS A 106 -15.21 19.66 24.48
C LYS A 106 -15.48 21.10 24.07
N MET A 107 -14.64 21.68 23.22
CA MET A 107 -14.85 23.04 22.70
C MET A 107 -16.18 23.16 21.94
N LEU A 108 -16.56 22.14 21.16
CA LEU A 108 -17.85 22.10 20.48
C LEU A 108 -19.02 22.07 21.46
N ASP A 109 -18.93 21.30 22.54
CA ASP A 109 -19.97 21.24 23.57
C ASP A 109 -20.13 22.58 24.30
N GLU A 110 -19.02 23.29 24.56
CA GLU A 110 -18.99 24.65 25.12
C GLU A 110 -19.72 25.65 24.20
N ILE A 111 -19.41 25.65 22.90
CA ILE A 111 -20.07 26.51 21.91
C ILE A 111 -21.57 26.20 21.80
N ARG A 112 -21.94 24.91 21.90
CA ARG A 112 -23.34 24.48 21.84
C ARG A 112 -24.11 24.77 23.12
N GLY A 113 -23.47 25.34 24.15
CA GLY A 113 -24.10 25.67 25.42
C GLY A 113 -24.51 24.43 26.23
N LYS A 114 -23.93 23.26 25.97
CA LYS A 114 -24.15 22.08 26.80
C LYS A 114 -23.39 22.26 28.11
N ARG A 115 -24.07 22.80 29.11
CA ARG A 115 -23.60 22.81 30.50
C ARG A 115 -23.55 21.35 30.96
N TYR A 116 -22.34 20.78 31.09
CA TYR A 116 -22.16 19.52 31.81
C TYR A 116 -22.57 19.79 33.27
N VAL A 117 -23.72 19.25 33.67
CA VAL A 117 -24.20 19.17 35.06
C VAL A 117 -23.71 17.86 35.65
#